data_AF-A0A538HYX2-F1
#
_entry.id   AF-A0A538HYX2-F1
#
_cell.length_a   1.000
_cell.length_b   1.000
_cell.length_c   1.000
_cell.angle_alpha   90.00
_cell.angle_beta   90.00
_cell.angle_gamma   90.00
#
_symmetry.space_group_name_H-M   'P 1'
#
loop_
_entity.id
_entity.type
_entity.pdbx_description
1 polymer ?
#
loop_
_entity_poly.entity_id
_entity_poly.type
_entity_poly.pdbx_seq_one_letter_code
_entity_poly.pdbx_strand_id
1 'polypeptide(L)'
;MTSVSPRLDPRLLDAARTLDDPTAPIAETWRRVGSVADELGLCRPSYDSIRMCVRAHRQDRDDVSRLLAPVVADALQGRMSGRDLDRIAKATQVARARDRPLGQDSAAL
;
A
#
# COMPACT_ATOMS: atom_id res chain seq x y z
N MET A 1 -0.14 -20.08 8.39
CA MET A 1 0.04 -19.84 6.95
C MET A 1 1.12 -18.77 6.81
N THR A 2 2.32 -19.16 6.42
CA THR A 2 3.45 -18.26 6.18
C THR A 2 3.11 -17.38 5.00
N SER A 3 2.93 -16.08 5.24
CA SER A 3 2.84 -15.07 4.18
C SER A 3 4.19 -15.03 3.47
N VAL A 4 4.35 -15.85 2.43
CA VAL A 4 5.44 -15.71 1.46
C VAL A 4 5.11 -14.48 0.64
N SER A 5 5.30 -13.30 1.24
CA SER A 5 5.33 -12.07 0.47
C SER A 5 6.51 -12.23 -0.47
N PRO A 6 6.32 -12.19 -1.81
CA PRO A 6 7.45 -12.20 -2.71
C PRO A 6 8.38 -11.08 -2.27
N ARG A 7 9.65 -11.40 -1.99
CA ARG A 7 10.66 -10.38 -1.66
C ARG A 7 10.96 -9.61 -2.95
N LEU A 8 10.02 -8.75 -3.33
CA LEU A 8 10.16 -7.81 -4.42
C LEU A 8 11.18 -6.76 -4.01
N ASP A 9 12.07 -6.36 -4.92
CA ASP A 9 13.00 -5.26 -4.66
C ASP A 9 12.20 -4.05 -4.15
N PRO A 10 12.62 -3.39 -3.05
CA PRO A 10 11.88 -2.27 -2.47
C PRO A 10 11.55 -1.16 -3.46
N ARG A 11 12.41 -0.93 -4.48
CA ARG A 11 12.16 0.06 -5.54
C ARG A 11 11.02 -0.36 -6.46
N LEU A 12 10.89 -1.65 -6.75
CA LEU A 12 9.78 -2.19 -7.55
C LEU A 12 8.48 -2.25 -6.73
N LEU A 13 8.57 -2.46 -5.42
CA LEU A 13 7.43 -2.36 -4.53
C LEU A 13 6.91 -0.91 -4.46
N ASP A 14 7.80 0.06 -4.36
CA ASP A 14 7.46 1.48 -4.40
C ASP A 14 6.85 1.87 -5.75
N ALA A 15 7.48 1.46 -6.86
CA ALA A 15 6.93 1.64 -8.20
C ALA A 15 5.52 1.03 -8.33
N ALA A 16 5.28 -0.16 -7.78
CA ALA A 16 3.96 -0.79 -7.80
C ALA A 16 2.91 0.00 -7.02
N ARG A 17 3.28 0.71 -5.95
CA ARG A 17 2.38 1.59 -5.19
C ARG A 17 2.11 2.89 -5.95
N THR A 18 3.17 3.51 -6.47
CA THR A 18 3.12 4.82 -7.11
C THR A 18 2.42 4.77 -8.47
N LEU A 19 2.59 3.69 -9.23
CA LEU A 19 2.06 3.54 -10.59
C LEU A 19 0.67 2.88 -10.63
N ASP A 20 0.15 2.40 -9.50
CA ASP A 20 -1.17 1.79 -9.45
C ASP A 20 -2.27 2.82 -9.65
N ASP A 21 -3.04 2.61 -10.71
CA ASP A 21 -4.32 3.28 -10.91
C ASP A 21 -5.45 2.32 -10.51
N PRO A 22 -6.22 2.63 -9.44
CA PRO A 22 -7.28 1.75 -8.98
C PRO A 22 -8.42 1.56 -10.01
N THR A 23 -8.54 2.48 -10.98
CA THR A 23 -9.54 2.41 -12.04
C THR A 23 -9.10 1.53 -13.22
N ALA A 24 -7.81 1.20 -13.30
CA ALA A 24 -7.23 0.34 -14.33
C ALA A 24 -7.07 -1.12 -13.85
N PRO A 25 -7.03 -2.09 -14.79
CA PRO A 25 -6.66 -3.47 -14.48
C PRO A 25 -5.23 -3.56 -13.91
N ILE A 26 -5.01 -4.44 -12.92
CA ILE A 26 -3.70 -4.68 -12.29
C ILE A 26 -2.60 -5.04 -13.32
N ALA A 27 -2.98 -5.66 -14.44
CA ALA A 27 -2.05 -5.97 -15.54
C ALA A 27 -1.36 -4.72 -16.09
N GLU A 28 -2.03 -3.56 -16.05
CA GLU A 28 -1.44 -2.29 -16.46
C GLU A 28 -0.35 -1.83 -15.48
N THR A 29 -0.61 -1.92 -14.17
CA THR A 29 0.40 -1.68 -13.14
C THR A 29 1.60 -2.62 -13.32
N TRP A 30 1.37 -3.93 -13.57
CA TRP A 30 2.45 -4.89 -13.83
C TRP A 30 3.28 -4.54 -15.08
N ARG A 31 2.64 -4.06 -16.17
CA ARG A 31 3.37 -3.62 -17.36
C ARG A 31 4.29 -2.45 -17.06
N ARG A 32 3.78 -1.43 -16.36
CA ARG A 32 4.55 -0.22 -15.99
C ARG A 32 5.69 -0.55 -15.02
N VAL A 33 5.44 -1.38 -14.01
CA VAL A 33 6.51 -1.85 -13.10
C VAL A 33 7.56 -2.68 -13.86
N GLY A 34 7.14 -3.43 -14.88
CA GLY A 34 8.07 -4.13 -15.76
C GLY A 34 9.02 -3.17 -16.48
N SER A 35 8.50 -2.07 -17.04
CA SER A 35 9.34 -1.02 -17.64
C SER A 35 10.33 -0.42 -16.65
N VAL A 36 9.90 -0.17 -15.41
CA VAL A 36 10.80 0.30 -14.33
C VAL A 36 11.88 -0.74 -14.00
N ALA A 37 11.53 -2.03 -13.98
CA ALA A 37 12.52 -3.08 -13.76
C ALA A 37 13.58 -3.11 -14.87
N ASP A 38 13.14 -2.95 -16.13
CA ASP A 38 14.03 -2.90 -17.29
C ASP A 38 14.98 -1.67 -17.20
N GLU A 39 14.46 -0.49 -16.83
CA GLU A 39 15.23 0.74 -16.63
C GLU A 39 16.26 0.63 -15.49
N LEU A 40 15.92 -0.11 -14.43
CA LEU A 40 16.79 -0.31 -13.27
C LEU A 40 17.75 -1.50 -13.42
N GLY A 41 17.69 -2.24 -14.52
CA GLY A 41 18.46 -3.48 -14.71
C GLY A 41 18.09 -4.59 -13.72
N LEU A 42 16.85 -4.59 -13.22
CA LEU A 42 16.34 -5.57 -12.26
C LEU A 42 15.56 -6.67 -12.98
N CYS A 43 15.49 -7.86 -12.35
CA CYS A 43 14.60 -8.90 -12.83
C CYS A 43 13.15 -8.43 -12.79
N ARG A 44 12.47 -8.54 -13.93
CA ARG A 44 11.04 -8.24 -14.04
C ARG A 44 10.23 -9.12 -13.09
N PRO A 45 9.34 -8.53 -12.27
CA PRO A 45 8.56 -9.31 -11.31
C PRO A 45 7.46 -10.11 -12.00
N SER A 46 7.08 -11.23 -11.37
CA SER A 46 5.92 -12.00 -11.82
C SER A 46 4.63 -11.22 -11.63
N TYR A 47 3.65 -11.47 -12.50
CA TYR A 47 2.33 -10.86 -12.40
C TYR A 47 1.67 -11.14 -11.05
N ASP A 48 1.78 -12.37 -10.52
CA ASP A 48 1.21 -12.72 -9.22
C ASP A 48 1.83 -11.92 -8.07
N SER A 49 3.14 -11.67 -8.11
CA SER A 49 3.80 -10.84 -7.10
C SER A 49 3.23 -9.43 -7.08
N ILE A 50 3.12 -8.80 -8.26
CA ILE A 50 2.52 -7.47 -8.39
C ILE A 50 1.05 -7.48 -8.00
N ARG A 51 0.30 -8.50 -8.40
CA ARG A 51 -1.13 -8.65 -8.07
C ARG A 51 -1.36 -8.72 -6.56
N MET A 52 -0.54 -9.46 -5.83
CA MET A 52 -0.63 -9.52 -4.38
C MET A 52 -0.31 -8.16 -3.74
N CYS A 53 0.78 -7.51 -4.15
CA CYS A 53 1.16 -6.20 -3.64
C CYS A 53 0.08 -5.14 -3.91
N VAL A 54 -0.45 -5.07 -5.13
CA VAL A 54 -1.47 -4.10 -5.52
C VAL A 54 -2.80 -4.36 -4.80
N ARG A 55 -3.24 -5.63 -4.67
CA ARG A 55 -4.45 -5.96 -3.92
C ARG A 55 -4.35 -5.53 -2.45
N ALA A 56 -3.22 -5.84 -1.81
CA ALA A 56 -2.96 -5.37 -0.47
C ALA A 56 -2.95 -3.83 -0.44
N HIS A 57 -2.31 -3.18 -1.42
CA HIS A 57 -2.29 -1.72 -1.52
C HIS A 57 -3.69 -1.11 -1.51
N ARG A 58 -4.55 -1.58 -2.42
CA ARG A 58 -5.94 -1.11 -2.57
C ARG A 58 -6.78 -1.39 -1.32
N GLN A 59 -6.65 -2.58 -0.72
CA GLN A 59 -7.40 -2.92 0.49
C GLN A 59 -7.14 -1.93 1.64
N ASP A 60 -5.89 -1.58 1.92
CA ASP A 60 -5.65 -0.65 3.04
C ASP A 60 -6.08 0.78 2.69
N ARG A 61 -6.05 1.19 1.41
CA ARG A 61 -6.64 2.47 0.99
C ARG A 61 -8.13 2.49 1.26
N ASP A 62 -8.81 1.39 0.98
CA ASP A 62 -10.24 1.24 1.26
C ASP A 62 -10.51 1.24 2.77
N ASP A 63 -9.66 0.60 3.58
CA ASP A 63 -9.80 0.58 5.03
C ASP A 63 -9.54 1.96 5.66
N VAL A 64 -8.52 2.69 5.20
CA VAL A 64 -8.27 4.08 5.61
C VAL A 64 -9.44 4.97 5.21
N SER A 65 -9.90 4.87 3.96
CA SER A 65 -11.04 5.63 3.46
C SER A 65 -12.30 5.36 4.30
N ARG A 66 -12.58 4.09 4.63
CA ARG A 66 -13.70 3.69 5.48
C ARG A 66 -13.59 4.27 6.90
N LEU A 67 -12.39 4.33 7.46
CA LEU A 67 -12.17 4.91 8.79
C LEU A 67 -12.36 6.43 8.79
N LEU A 68 -11.91 7.12 7.74
CA LEU A 68 -11.93 8.58 7.67
C LEU A 68 -13.24 9.16 7.11
N ALA A 69 -14.01 8.41 6.34
CA ALA A 69 -15.30 8.85 5.80
C ALA A 69 -16.23 9.50 6.86
N PRO A 70 -16.50 8.87 8.03
CA PRO A 70 -17.32 9.51 9.07
C PRO A 70 -16.65 10.71 9.71
N VAL A 71 -15.31 10.72 9.83
CA VAL A 71 -14.55 11.85 10.38
C VAL A 71 -14.74 13.10 9.51
N VAL A 72 -14.65 12.95 8.20
CA VAL A 72 -14.88 14.06 7.26
C VAL A 72 -16.32 14.56 7.36
N ALA A 73 -17.30 13.67 7.43
CA ALA A 73 -18.71 14.05 7.59
C ALA A 73 -18.97 14.80 8.91
N ASP A 74 -18.45 14.31 10.02
CA ASP A 74 -18.60 14.93 11.34
C ASP A 74 -17.86 16.29 11.40
N ALA A 75 -16.69 16.40 10.77
CA ALA A 75 -15.94 17.66 10.67
C ALA A 75 -16.68 18.74 9.87
N LEU A 76 -17.23 18.39 8.70
CA LEU A 76 -18.03 19.31 7.90
C LEU A 76 -19.29 19.82 8.63
N GLN A 77 -19.79 19.05 9.60
CA GLN A 77 -20.94 19.41 10.41
C GLN A 77 -20.57 20.08 11.74
N GLY A 78 -19.29 20.29 12.03
CA GLY A 78 -18.82 20.85 13.30
C GLY A 78 -19.04 19.95 14.51
N ARG A 79 -19.19 18.63 14.31
CA ARG A 79 -19.54 17.63 15.34
C ARG A 79 -18.38 16.71 15.74
N MET A 80 -17.13 17.10 15.48
CA MET A 80 -15.96 16.26 15.79
C MET A 80 -15.95 15.86 17.27
N SER A 81 -15.72 14.57 17.52
CA SER A 81 -15.75 13.94 18.84
C SER A 81 -14.47 13.15 19.12
N GLY A 82 -14.30 12.69 20.36
CA GLY A 82 -13.18 11.79 20.71
C GLY A 82 -13.14 10.52 19.86
N ARG A 83 -14.31 10.01 19.41
CA ARG A 83 -14.37 8.85 18.50
C ARG A 83 -13.74 9.13 17.14
N ASP A 84 -13.74 10.38 16.69
CA ASP A 84 -13.09 10.77 15.43
C ASP A 84 -11.58 10.77 15.56
N LEU A 85 -11.06 11.15 16.72
CA LEU A 85 -9.63 11.04 17.03
C LEU A 85 -9.18 9.58 17.01
N ASP A 86 -9.96 8.65 17.58
CA ASP A 86 -9.67 7.21 17.53
C ASP A 86 -9.63 6.67 16.09
N ARG A 87 -10.57 7.11 15.25
CA ARG A 87 -10.60 6.74 13.83
C ARG A 87 -9.38 7.27 13.08
N ILE A 88 -8.98 8.52 13.32
CA ILE A 88 -7.76 9.11 12.75
C ILE A 88 -6.52 8.34 13.22
N ALA A 89 -6.43 8.01 14.51
CA ALA A 89 -5.32 7.24 15.06
C ALA A 89 -5.22 5.86 14.40
N LYS A 90 -6.35 5.15 14.25
CA LYS A 90 -6.41 3.85 13.58
C LYS A 90 -6.06 3.95 12.10
N ALA A 91 -6.56 4.95 11.38
CA ALA A 91 -6.21 5.20 9.98
C ALA A 91 -4.70 5.46 9.83
N THR A 92 -4.12 6.26 10.73
CA THR A 92 -2.68 6.52 10.78
C THR A 92 -1.88 5.24 11.07
N GLN A 93 -2.38 4.37 11.95
CA GLN A 93 -1.76 3.07 12.22
C GLN A 93 -1.75 2.17 10.98
N VAL A 94 -2.87 2.09 10.26
CA VAL A 94 -2.99 1.33 9.01
C VAL A 94 -2.00 1.87 7.96
N ALA A 95 -1.90 3.19 7.80
CA ALA A 95 -0.92 3.81 6.91
C ALA A 95 0.53 3.51 7.33
N ARG A 96 0.87 3.71 8.61
CA ARG A 96 2.23 3.52 9.14
C ARG A 96 2.73 2.08 9.13
N ALA A 97 1.83 1.09 9.29
CA ALA A 97 2.20 -0.32 9.20
C ALA A 97 2.85 -0.66 7.85
N ARG A 98 2.69 0.19 6.82
CA ARG A 98 3.21 -0.01 5.46
C ARG A 98 4.45 0.80 5.10
N ASP A 99 4.67 1.93 5.77
CA ASP A 99 5.88 2.76 5.61
C ASP A 99 7.07 2.17 6.36
N ARG A 100 6.83 1.19 7.26
CA ARG A 100 7.91 0.43 7.87
C ARG A 100 8.68 -0.30 6.74
N PRO A 101 9.96 0.04 6.51
CA PRO A 101 10.73 -0.60 5.46
C PRO A 101 10.85 -2.09 5.76
N LEU A 102 10.48 -2.94 4.80
CA LEU A 102 10.52 -4.41 4.90
C LEU A 102 11.96 -4.98 4.84
N GLY A 103 12.92 -4.32 5.48
CA GLY A 103 14.35 -4.64 5.35
C GLY A 103 15.25 -4.35 6.55
N GLN A 104 14.71 -4.04 7.74
CA GLN A 104 15.56 -3.78 8.93
C GLN A 104 15.76 -4.99 9.88
N ASP A 105 15.20 -6.16 9.58
CA ASP A 105 15.34 -7.36 10.43
C ASP A 105 16.40 -8.37 9.93
N SER A 106 17.47 -7.92 9.27
CA SER A 106 18.60 -8.82 8.91
C SER A 106 20.00 -8.24 9.15
N ALA A 107 20.12 -7.23 10.01
CA ALA A 107 21.41 -6.69 10.46
C ALA A 107 21.62 -6.86 11.98
N ALA A 108 21.12 -7.95 12.54
CA ALA A 108 21.35 -8.32 13.94
C ALA A 108 21.52 -9.83 14.08
N LEU A 109 22.56 -10.38 13.44
CA LEU A 109 23.25 -11.61 13.85
C LEU A 109 24.71 -11.50 13.44
#